data_AF-A0A940TTA4-F1
#
_entry.id   AF-A0A940TTA4-F1
#
_cell.length_a   1.000
_cell.length_b   1.000
_cell.length_c   1.000
_cell.angle_alpha   90.00
_cell.angle_beta   90.00
_cell.angle_gamma   90.00
#
_symmetry.space_group_name_H-M   'P 1'
#
loop_
_entity.id
_entity.type
_entity.pdbx_description
1 polymer ?
#
loop_
_entity_poly.entity_id
_entity_poly.type
_entity_poly.pdbx_seq_one_letter_code
_entity_poly.pdbx_strand_id
1 'polypeptide(L)' 'GLLPKGVTLGRNQLYQGTSRIEAIYYRMSQFQNVYTWKGAYHFSADFAHWYGWAHLQMSLIEIKEEARKLRELSKLKK' A
#
# COMPACT_ATOMS: atom_id res chain seq x y z
N GLY A 1 19.02 -23.37 -6.52
CA GLY A 1 17.70 -22.91 -6.07
C GLY A 1 16.83 -22.67 -7.27
N LEU A 2 15.52 -22.93 -7.17
CA LEU A 2 14.50 -22.88 -8.24
C LEU A 2 14.29 -21.52 -8.94
N LEU A 3 15.16 -20.54 -8.71
CA LEU A 3 15.01 -19.19 -9.26
C LEU A 3 16.20 -18.82 -10.15
N PRO A 4 15.94 -18.17 -11.30
CA PRO A 4 16.99 -17.59 -12.13
C PRO A 4 17.85 -16.58 -11.35
N LYS A 5 19.16 -16.54 -11.64
CA LYS A 5 20.07 -15.52 -11.10
C LYS A 5 19.53 -14.12 -11.42
N GLY A 6 19.31 -13.31 -10.38
CA GLY A 6 18.77 -11.94 -10.49
C GLY A 6 17.28 -11.81 -10.17
N VAL A 7 16.56 -12.91 -9.94
CA VAL A 7 15.16 -12.90 -9.49
C VAL A 7 15.14 -13.08 -7.97
N THR A 8 14.94 -11.99 -7.24
CA THR A 8 14.60 -12.06 -5.81
C THR A 8 13.09 -12.20 -5.67
N LEU A 9 12.62 -13.36 -5.18
CA LEU A 9 11.25 -13.48 -4.67
C LEU A 9 11.09 -12.43 -3.56
N GLY A 10 10.23 -11.44 -3.78
CA GLY A 10 9.87 -10.48 -2.74
C GLY A 10 10.37 -9.04 -2.91
N ARG A 11 10.79 -8.58 -4.10
CA ARG A 11 10.97 -7.12 -4.32
C ARG A 11 9.73 -6.30 -3.92
N ASN A 12 8.54 -6.88 -4.11
CA ASN A 12 7.26 -6.29 -3.70
C ASN A 12 6.81 -6.72 -2.29
N GLN A 13 7.58 -7.54 -1.57
CA GLN A 13 7.26 -8.06 -0.22
C GLN A 13 8.23 -7.56 0.86
N LEU A 14 9.37 -7.01 0.46
CA LEU A 14 10.37 -6.44 1.35
C LEU A 14 10.10 -4.94 1.41
N TYR A 15 9.95 -4.38 2.61
CA TYR A 15 9.74 -2.95 2.88
C TYR A 15 10.87 -2.02 2.38
N GLN A 16 11.73 -2.48 1.47
CA GLN A 16 12.97 -1.85 1.03
C GLN A 16 13.00 -1.75 -0.50
N GLY A 17 13.59 -0.67 -1.02
CA GLY A 17 13.80 -0.48 -2.46
C GLY A 17 12.53 -0.23 -3.28
N THR A 18 11.41 0.06 -2.62
CA THR A 18 10.13 0.44 -3.25
C THR A 18 9.98 1.96 -3.27
N SER A 19 9.29 2.49 -4.28
CA SER A 19 8.86 3.88 -4.28
C SER A 19 7.85 4.12 -3.15
N ARG A 20 7.69 5.38 -2.74
CA ARG A 20 6.73 5.77 -1.70
C ARG A 20 5.33 5.25 -1.97
N ILE A 21 4.86 5.39 -3.22
CA ILE A 21 3.52 4.93 -3.66
C ILE A 21 3.40 3.41 -3.53
N GLU A 22 4.40 2.65 -3.99
CA GLU A 22 4.41 1.18 -3.89
C GLU A 22 4.40 0.71 -2.43
N ALA A 23 5.17 1.36 -1.55
CA ALA A 23 5.19 1.04 -0.13
C ALA A 23 3.82 1.27 0.55
N ILE A 24 3.15 2.37 0.22
CA ILE A 24 1.80 2.67 0.72
C ILE A 24 0.79 1.65 0.19
N TYR A 25 0.84 1.34 -1.11
CA TYR A 25 -0.05 0.37 -1.73
C TYR A 25 0.13 -1.04 -1.17
N TYR A 26 1.37 -1.46 -0.93
CA TYR A 26 1.66 -2.72 -0.26
C TYR A 26 0.99 -2.77 1.12
N ARG A 27 1.18 -1.72 1.93
CA ARG A 27 0.56 -1.63 3.26
C ARG A 27 -0.98 -1.67 3.18
N MET A 28 -1.54 -0.95 2.21
CA MET A 28 -2.98 -0.89 1.95
C MET A 28 -3.56 -2.27 1.59
N SER A 29 -2.90 -3.00 0.69
CA SER A 29 -3.38 -4.30 0.22
C SER A 29 -3.14 -5.44 1.20
N GLN A 30 -1.98 -5.51 1.84
CA GLN A 30 -1.62 -6.66 2.67
C GLN A 30 -2.14 -6.57 4.11
N PHE A 31 -2.36 -5.37 4.65
CA PHE A 31 -2.77 -5.20 6.05
C PHE A 31 -4.18 -4.62 6.15
N GLN A 32 -4.39 -3.41 5.64
CA GLN A 32 -5.63 -2.67 5.87
C GLN A 32 -6.83 -3.34 5.17
N ASN A 33 -6.63 -3.85 3.95
CA ASN A 33 -7.66 -4.63 3.25
C ASN A 33 -7.98 -5.92 4.01
N VAL A 34 -6.96 -6.62 4.52
CA VAL A 34 -7.13 -7.85 5.29
C VAL A 34 -7.84 -7.58 6.62
N TYR A 35 -7.53 -6.49 7.32
CA TYR A 35 -8.25 -6.07 8.53
C TYR A 35 -9.71 -5.75 8.24
N THR A 36 -9.99 -5.05 7.15
CA THR A 36 -11.35 -4.73 6.73
C THR A 36 -12.14 -6.00 6.47
N TRP A 37 -11.60 -6.91 5.66
CA TRP A 37 -12.27 -8.15 5.27
C TRP A 37 -12.45 -9.10 6.46
N LYS A 38 -11.37 -9.36 7.22
CA LYS A 38 -11.45 -10.24 8.40
C LYS A 38 -12.30 -9.63 9.51
N GLY A 39 -12.24 -8.31 9.71
CA GLY A 39 -13.07 -7.60 10.68
C GLY A 39 -14.55 -7.76 10.36
N ALA A 40 -14.93 -7.55 9.11
CA ALA A 40 -16.31 -7.76 8.66
C ALA A 40 -16.74 -9.23 8.80
N TYR A 41 -15.88 -10.17 8.38
CA TYR A 41 -16.17 -11.61 8.47
C TYR A 41 -16.38 -12.10 9.91
N HIS A 42 -15.62 -11.58 10.87
CA HIS A 42 -15.75 -11.93 12.29
C HIS A 42 -16.63 -10.95 13.08
N PHE A 43 -17.45 -10.14 12.40
CA PHE A 43 -18.39 -9.20 13.01
C PHE A 43 -17.75 -8.18 13.99
N SER A 44 -16.47 -7.85 13.78
CA SER A 44 -15.80 -6.81 14.55
C SER A 44 -15.92 -5.47 13.81
N ALA A 45 -16.82 -4.62 14.31
CA ALA A 45 -17.02 -3.27 13.77
C ALA A 45 -15.74 -2.42 13.86
N ASP A 46 -14.96 -2.58 14.93
CA ASP A 46 -13.73 -1.85 15.18
C ASP A 46 -12.63 -2.23 14.16
N PHE A 47 -12.42 -3.53 13.93
CA PHE A 47 -11.47 -3.99 12.91
C PHE A 47 -11.93 -3.68 11.49
N ALA A 48 -13.24 -3.81 11.21
CA ALA A 48 -13.78 -3.49 9.90
C ALA A 48 -13.63 -2.01 9.57
N HIS A 49 -13.94 -1.13 10.53
CA HIS A 49 -13.98 0.30 10.30
C HIS A 49 -12.67 1.00 10.65
N TRP A 50 -12.28 1.02 11.92
CA TRP A 50 -11.18 1.84 12.41
C TRP A 50 -9.83 1.31 11.97
N TYR A 51 -9.58 0.01 12.13
CA TYR A 51 -8.32 -0.60 11.70
C TYR A 51 -8.28 -0.94 10.20
N GLY A 52 -9.45 -1.07 9.57
CA GLY A 52 -9.60 -1.43 8.17
C GLY A 52 -9.91 -0.24 7.26
N TRP A 53 -11.21 0.04 7.11
CA TRP A 53 -11.74 1.00 6.15
C TRP A 53 -11.14 2.41 6.26
N ALA A 54 -11.04 2.96 7.47
CA ALA A 54 -10.49 4.28 7.69
C ALA A 54 -9.06 4.38 7.18
N HIS A 55 -8.22 3.39 7.49
CA HIS A 55 -6.84 3.34 7.00
C HIS A 55 -6.74 3.10 5.48
N LEU A 56 -7.65 2.32 4.88
CA LEU A 56 -7.73 2.19 3.42
C LEU A 56 -7.95 3.55 2.75
N GLN A 57 -8.89 4.34 3.26
CA GLN A 57 -9.16 5.69 2.75
C GLN A 57 -7.95 6.62 2.93
N MET A 58 -7.30 6.57 4.09
CA MET A 58 -6.09 7.35 4.34
C MET A 58 -4.95 6.99 3.36
N SER A 59 -4.70 5.71 3.13
CA SER A 59 -3.69 5.25 2.16
C SER A 59 -4.00 5.71 0.73
N LEU A 60 -5.28 5.69 0.33
CA LEU A 60 -5.70 6.19 -0.98
C LEU A 60 -5.44 7.69 -1.14
N ILE A 61 -5.74 8.50 -0.11
CA ILE A 61 -5.46 9.94 -0.09
C ILE A 61 -3.94 10.16 -0.21
N GLU A 62 -3.14 9.42 0.55
CA GLU A 62 -1.69 9.51 0.55
C GLU A 62 -1.10 9.20 -0.84
N ILE A 63 -1.59 8.14 -1.50
CA ILE A 63 -1.18 7.78 -2.87
C ILE A 63 -1.53 8.89 -3.85
N LYS A 64 -2.75 9.46 -3.78
CA LYS A 64 -3.19 10.54 -4.67
C LYS A 64 -2.31 11.78 -4.52
N GLU A 65 -1.99 12.15 -3.28
CA GLU A 65 -1.13 13.29 -2.98
C GLU A 65 0.31 13.07 -3.46
N GLU A 66 0.88 11.90 -3.25
CA GLU A 66 2.22 11.58 -3.74
C GLU A 66 2.28 11.61 -5.27
N ALA A 67 1.27 11.03 -5.93
CA ALA A 67 1.16 11.06 -7.38
C ALA A 67 1.00 12.49 -7.92
N ARG A 68 0.26 13.36 -7.22
CA ARG A 68 0.15 14.79 -7.53
C ARG A 68 1.51 15.47 -7.42
N LYS A 69 2.24 15.29 -6.31
CA LYS A 69 3.57 15.89 -6.10
C LYS A 69 4.56 15.49 -7.19
N LEU A 70 4.63 14.20 -7.54
CA LEU A 70 5.53 13.71 -8.58
C LEU A 70 5.21 14.32 -9.95
N ARG A 71 3.92 14.49 -10.28
CA ARG A 71 3.49 15.16 -11.52
C ARG A 71 3.88 16.64 -11.55
N GLU A 72 3.70 17.36 -10.44
CA GLU A 72 4.12 18.78 -10.36
C GLU A 72 5.64 18.95 -10.42
N LEU A 73 6.41 18.10 -9.74
CA LEU A 73 7.88 18.10 -9.83
C LEU A 73 8.36 17.82 -11.27
N SER A 74 7.68 16.92 -11.98
CA SER A 74 7.99 16.63 -13.39
C SER A 74 7.74 17.85 -14.29
N LYS A 75 6.70 18.65 -14.02
CA LYS A 75 6.44 19.89 -14.76
C LYS A 75 7.49 20.97 -14.49
N LEU A 76 7.93 21.12 -13.24
CA LEU A 76 8.96 22.10 -12.87
C LEU A 76 10.36 21.79 -13.44
N LYS A 77 10.61 20.52 -13.75
CA LYS A 77 11.87 20.07 -14.35
C LYS A 77 11.92 20.27 -15.87
N LYS A 78 10.77 20.52 -16.51
CA LYS A 78 10.68 20.87 -17.94
C LYS A 78 10.89 22.36 -18.13
#